data_AF-B9NP43-F1
#
_entry.id   AF-B9NP43-F1
#
_cell.length_a   1.000
_cell.length_b   1.000
_cell.length_c   1.000
_cell.angle_alpha   90.00
_cell.angle_beta   90.00
_cell.angle_gamma   90.00
#
_symmetry.space_group_name_H-M   'P 1'
#
loop_
_entity.id
_entity.type
_entity.pdbx_description
1 polymer ?
#
loop_
_entity_poly.entity_id
_entity_poly.type
_entity_poly.pdbx_seq_one_letter_code
_entity_poly.pdbx_strand_id
1 'polypeptide(L)'
;MAERDYASTPVSDDLNLKDIITGLSQDLRDLRSGKISPAEAHARANLAKQIWNGARIYLQAIKTLQSNAKPVDQIEAKEEQ
;
A
#
# COMPACT_ATOMS: atom_id res chain seq x y z
N MET A 1 -6.67 6.81 -30.36
CA MET A 1 -7.02 6.14 -29.09
C MET A 1 -6.18 6.79 -28.01
N ALA A 2 -6.80 7.33 -26.95
CA ALA A 2 -6.01 7.83 -25.82
C ALA A 2 -5.22 6.66 -25.23
N GLU A 3 -3.93 6.87 -25.03
CA GLU A 3 -3.02 5.90 -24.43
C GLU A 3 -3.60 5.48 -23.08
N ARG A 4 -3.96 4.19 -22.96
CA ARG A 4 -4.48 3.65 -21.70
C ARG A 4 -3.32 3.62 -20.72
N ASP A 5 -3.33 4.59 -19.81
CA ASP A 5 -2.38 4.67 -18.71
C ASP A 5 -2.67 3.52 -17.72
N TYR A 6 -2.04 2.38 -17.98
CA TYR A 6 -1.93 1.27 -17.04
C TYR A 6 -0.66 1.43 -16.20
N ALA A 7 -0.31 2.64 -15.77
CA ALA A 7 0.58 2.82 -14.64
C ALA A 7 -0.13 2.33 -13.36
N SER A 8 -0.32 1.01 -13.26
CA SER A 8 -0.54 0.33 -12.01
C SER A 8 0.78 0.41 -11.24
N THR A 9 1.07 1.59 -10.70
CA THR A 9 2.04 1.72 -9.62
C THR A 9 1.65 0.67 -8.59
N PRO A 10 2.56 -0.25 -8.22
CA PRO A 10 2.25 -1.23 -7.20
C PRO A 10 1.68 -0.49 -5.98
N VAL A 11 0.54 -0.95 -5.44
CA VAL A 11 -0.10 -0.32 -4.25
C VAL A 11 0.90 -0.16 -3.08
N SER A 12 1.94 -0.99 -3.03
CA SER A 12 3.05 -0.88 -2.09
C SER A 12 3.87 0.41 -2.21
N ASP A 13 3.98 0.96 -3.43
CA ASP A 13 4.74 2.16 -3.74
C ASP A 13 3.89 3.41 -3.43
N ASP A 14 2.59 3.38 -3.73
CA ASP A 14 1.65 4.45 -3.34
C ASP A 14 1.50 4.59 -1.82
N LEU A 15 1.53 3.45 -1.10
CA LEU A 15 1.45 3.41 0.36
C LEU A 15 2.83 3.53 1.04
N ASN A 16 3.88 3.74 0.25
CA ASN A 16 5.27 3.89 0.66
C ASN A 16 5.76 2.87 1.71
N LEU A 17 5.35 1.60 1.55
CA LEU A 17 5.60 0.54 2.54
C LEU A 17 7.09 0.20 2.67
N LYS A 18 7.83 0.32 1.57
CA LYS A 18 9.26 0.05 1.51
C LYS A 18 10.04 0.99 2.42
N ASP A 19 9.73 2.29 2.37
CA ASP A 19 10.41 3.31 3.18
C ASP A 19 10.14 3.14 4.68
N ILE A 20 8.95 2.65 5.04
CA ILE A 20 8.62 2.35 6.43
C ILE A 20 9.46 1.18 6.95
N ILE A 21 9.66 0.11 6.15
CA ILE A 21 10.47 -1.05 6.56
C ILE A 21 11.95 -0.67 6.69
N THR A 22 12.48 0.08 5.73
CA THR A 22 13.87 0.56 5.77
C THR A 22 14.08 1.52 6.93
N GLY A 23 13.11 2.41 7.19
CA GLY A 23 13.07 3.30 8.36
C GLY A 23 13.11 2.54 9.69
N LEU A 24 12.23 1.54 9.88
CA LEU A 24 12.24 0.71 11.10
C LEU A 24 13.56 -0.05 11.29
N SER A 25 14.16 -0.52 10.20
CA SER A 25 15.47 -1.17 10.25
C SER A 25 16.57 -0.19 10.67
N GLN A 26 16.48 1.07 10.24
CA GLN A 26 17.38 2.12 10.66
C GLN A 26 17.16 2.52 12.13
N ASP A 27 15.91 2.63 12.58
CA ASP A 27 15.58 2.89 13.99
C ASP A 27 16.19 1.84 14.93
N LEU A 28 16.22 0.56 14.53
CA LEU A 28 16.90 -0.49 15.30
C LEU A 28 18.41 -0.29 15.41
N ARG A 29 19.05 0.19 14.34
CA ARG A 29 20.48 0.51 14.34
C ARG A 29 20.75 1.73 15.21
N ASP A 30 19.92 2.76 15.09
CA ASP A 30 20.05 4.00 15.85
C ASP A 30 19.84 3.75 17.35
N LEU A 31 18.87 2.92 17.72
CA LEU A 31 18.66 2.47 19.10
C LEU A 31 19.89 1.73 19.65
N ARG A 32 20.45 0.79 18.86
CA ARG A 32 21.66 0.05 19.27
C ARG A 32 22.88 0.95 19.43
N SER A 33 22.98 1.99 18.61
CA SER A 33 24.06 2.98 18.69
C SER A 33 23.82 4.06 19.77
N GLY A 34 22.68 4.05 20.46
CA GLY A 34 22.33 5.05 21.47
C GLY A 34 21.93 6.43 20.91
N LYS A 35 21.65 6.54 19.60
CA LYS A 35 21.22 7.80 18.97
C LYS A 35 19.77 8.17 19.28
N ILE A 36 18.93 7.17 19.51
CA ILE A 36 17.55 7.35 19.96
C ILE A 36 17.31 6.55 21.23
N SER A 37 16.43 7.04 22.07
CA SER A 37 15.99 6.34 23.28
C SER A 37 15.04 5.18 22.94
N PRO A 38 14.90 4.19 23.84
CA PRO A 38 13.88 3.14 23.71
C PRO A 38 12.46 3.71 23.57
N ALA A 39 12.15 4.81 24.25
CA ALA A 39 10.84 5.47 24.17
C ALA A 39 10.57 6.03 22.77
N GLU A 40 11.56 6.67 22.14
CA GLU A 40 11.45 7.15 20.77
C GLU A 40 11.30 6.00 19.77
N ALA A 41 12.10 4.94 19.90
CA ALA A 41 12.00 3.76 19.05
C ALA A 41 10.59 3.12 19.13
N HIS A 42 10.03 3.03 20.34
CA HIS A 42 8.66 2.54 20.55
C HIS A 42 7.60 3.46 19.91
N ALA A 43 7.74 4.78 20.05
CA ALA A 43 6.81 5.72 19.44
C ALA A 43 6.81 5.61 17.90
N ARG A 44 7.99 5.50 17.29
CA ARG A 44 8.15 5.31 15.83
C ARG A 44 7.55 3.98 15.36
N ALA A 45 7.79 2.90 16.10
CA ALA A 45 7.19 1.59 15.81
C ALA A 45 5.66 1.61 15.88
N ASN A 46 5.09 2.32 16.87
CA ASN A 46 3.64 2.48 17.00
C ASN A 46 3.03 3.27 15.82
N LEU A 47 3.71 4.32 15.35
CA LEU A 47 3.28 5.06 14.18
C LEU A 47 3.31 4.18 12.92
N ALA A 48 4.41 3.46 12.69
CA ALA A 48 4.52 2.53 11.58
C ALA A 48 3.38 1.49 11.59
N LYS A 49 3.03 0.95 12.76
CA LYS A 49 1.91 0.00 12.93
C LYS A 49 0.57 0.60 12.49
N GLN A 50 0.31 1.88 12.78
CA GLN A 50 -0.92 2.54 12.32
C GLN A 50 -0.98 2.63 10.80
N ILE A 51 0.15 2.93 10.14
CA ILE A 51 0.23 2.97 8.67
C ILE A 51 -0.04 1.58 8.07
N TRP A 52 0.55 0.53 8.63
CA TRP A 52 0.29 -0.86 8.22
C TRP A 52 -1.18 -1.26 8.36
N ASN A 53 -1.83 -0.81 9.43
CA ASN A 53 -3.27 -1.03 9.59
C ASN A 53 -4.08 -0.32 8.50
N GLY A 54 -3.72 0.91 8.13
CA GLY A 54 -4.33 1.64 7.02
C GLY A 54 -4.17 0.90 5.69
N ALA A 55 -2.95 0.43 5.39
CA ALA A 55 -2.67 -0.36 4.19
C ALA A 55 -3.49 -1.65 4.13
N ARG A 56 -3.62 -2.35 5.27
CA ARG A 56 -4.47 -3.54 5.39
C ARG A 56 -5.93 -3.23 5.07
N ILE A 57 -6.48 -2.13 5.60
CA ILE A 57 -7.86 -1.71 5.36
C ILE A 57 -8.06 -1.40 3.87
N TYR A 58 -7.13 -0.67 3.25
CA TYR A 58 -7.18 -0.34 1.83
C TYR A 58 -7.22 -1.60 0.94
N LEU A 59 -6.32 -2.56 1.17
CA LEU A 59 -6.30 -3.82 0.43
C LEU A 59 -7.58 -4.64 0.64
N GLN A 60 -8.14 -4.64 1.86
CA GLN A 60 -9.42 -5.29 2.15
C GLN A 60 -10.58 -4.61 1.41
N ALA A 61 -10.58 -3.28 1.32
CA ALA A 61 -11.60 -2.54 0.57
C ALA A 61 -11.55 -2.86 -0.93
N ILE A 62 -10.36 -2.86 -1.54
CA ILE A 62 -10.18 -3.28 -2.94
C ILE A 62 -10.72 -4.69 -3.16
N LYS A 63 -10.30 -5.64 -2.33
CA LYS A 63 -10.75 -7.03 -2.44
C LYS A 63 -12.27 -7.16 -2.33
N THR A 64 -12.88 -6.39 -1.42
CA THR A 64 -14.34 -6.37 -1.22
C THR A 64 -15.06 -5.82 -2.43
N LEU A 65 -14.57 -4.71 -3.00
CA LEU A 65 -15.15 -4.11 -4.21
C LEU A 65 -15.03 -5.05 -5.42
N GLN A 66 -13.86 -5.66 -5.62
CA GLN A 66 -13.64 -6.64 -6.68
C GLN A 66 -14.58 -7.84 -6.56
N SER A 67 -14.79 -8.36 -5.36
CA SER A 67 -15.69 -9.49 -5.11
C SER A 67 -17.17 -9.15 -5.39
N ASN A 68 -17.56 -7.88 -5.28
CA ASN A 68 -18.92 -7.42 -5.48
C ASN A 68 -19.15 -6.81 -6.88
N ALA A 69 -18.11 -6.75 -7.71
CA ALA A 69 -18.21 -6.20 -9.05
C ALA A 69 -19.10 -7.11 -9.91
N LYS A 70 -20.07 -6.50 -10.63
CA LYS A 70 -20.83 -7.24 -11.63
C LYS A 70 -19.90 -7.56 -12.80
N PRO A 71 -19.89 -8.81 -13.31
CA PRO A 71 -19.19 -9.11 -14.55
C PRO A 71 -19.78 -8.25 -15.66
N VAL A 72 -18.91 -7.57 -16.41
CA VAL A 72 -19.32 -6.86 -17.61
C VAL A 72 -19.22 -7.87 -18.74
N ASP A 73 -20.36 -8.40 -19.18
CA ASP A 73 -20.41 -9.22 -20.39
C ASP A 73 -19.99 -8.37 -21.60
N GLN A 74 -19.18 -8.97 -22.45
CA GLN A 74 -18.42 -8.42 -23.58
C GLN A 74 -19.09 -7.23 -24.28
N ILE A 75 -18.45 -6.06 -24.23
CA ILE A 75 -18.73 -4.92 -25.13
C ILE A 75 -18.03 -5.21 -26.47
N GLU A 76 -18.30 -6.36 -27.08
CA GLU A 76 -17.81 -6.72 -28.42
C GLU A 76 -18.91 -7.52 -29.15
N ALA A 77 -20.07 -6.90 -29.36
CA ALA A 77 -21.07 -7.40 -30.29
C ALA A 77 -22.00 -6.26 -30.73
N LYS A 78 -21.47 -5.23 -31.40
CA LYS A 78 -22.27 -4.31 -32.24
C LYS A 78 -21.42 -3.41 -33.13
N GLU A 79 -20.54 -3.99 -33.92
CA GLU A 79 -20.14 -3.41 -35.21
C GLU A 79 -20.20 -4.55 -36.23
N GLU A 80 -21.37 -4.70 -36.87
CA GLU A 80 -21.56 -5.22 -38.23
C GLU A 80 -23.06 -5.45 -38.47
N GLN A 81 -23.70 -4.45 -39.09
CA GLN A 81 -24.61 -4.58 -40.23
C GLN A 81 -25.02 -3.21 -40.74
#